data_AF-A0A960XNI9-F1
#
_entry.id   AF-A0A960XNI9-F1
#
_cell.length_a   1.000
_cell.length_b   1.000
_cell.length_c   1.000
_cell.angle_alpha   90.00
_cell.angle_beta   90.00
_cell.angle_gamma   90.00
#
_symmetry.space_group_name_H-M   'P 1'
#
loop_
_entity.id
_entity.type
_entity.pdbx_description
1 polymer ?
#
loop_
_entity_poly.entity_id
_entity_poly.type
_entity_poly.pdbx_seq_one_letter_code
_entity_poly.pdbx_strand_id
1 'polypeptide(L)'
;LSYPVTTGTYYVKVRHYSSTGTGPYTLYVTTGGGGGADDHGDTFAQATVVGMNSVTAGAINWGGDVDCFRVDLSAPGTLTAYTTGSTDTYGYLYDAAGTQLAYNDDAGEGLNFHLTGVLTAGTYCVKVRHWSASSTGAYNLHLEFQHLDSDGDGLTDAEEALLGTDPFDPDSDDDGLSDQEETLLG
;
A
#
# COMPACT_ATOMS: atom_id res chain seq x y z
N LEU A 1 -7.54 27.22 -0.01
CA LEU A 1 -6.25 27.25 -0.75
C LEU A 1 -5.32 26.32 0.00
N SER A 2 -4.92 25.23 -0.62
CA SER A 2 -3.97 24.28 -0.03
C SER A 2 -2.62 24.51 -0.69
N TYR A 3 -1.58 24.68 0.12
CA TYR A 3 -0.22 24.88 -0.36
C TYR A 3 0.68 23.81 0.26
N PRO A 4 1.46 23.08 -0.54
CA PRO A 4 2.49 22.23 0.00
C PRO A 4 3.49 23.10 0.75
N VAL A 5 3.78 22.72 1.98
CA VAL A 5 4.76 23.40 2.83
C VAL A 5 5.84 22.41 3.22
N THR A 6 7.07 22.91 3.36
CA THR A 6 8.18 22.18 3.94
C THR A 6 8.26 22.46 5.44
N THR A 7 9.15 21.80 6.17
CA THR A 7 9.35 22.11 7.59
C THR A 7 9.84 23.54 7.76
N GLY A 8 9.10 24.34 8.53
CA GLY A 8 9.44 25.75 8.76
C GLY A 8 8.30 26.52 9.41
N THR A 9 8.54 27.81 9.67
CA THR A 9 7.53 28.72 10.20
C THR A 9 6.88 29.50 9.06
N TYR A 10 5.54 29.50 9.02
CA TYR A 10 4.74 30.18 8.00
C TYR A 10 3.82 31.24 8.61
N TYR A 11 3.46 32.24 7.81
CA TYR A 11 2.59 33.34 8.22
C TYR A 11 1.43 33.50 7.25
N VAL A 12 0.21 33.61 7.76
CA VAL A 12 -0.99 33.90 6.97
C VAL A 12 -1.39 35.36 7.19
N LYS A 13 -1.47 36.13 6.10
CA LYS A 13 -1.89 37.54 6.14
C LYS A 13 -3.28 37.70 5.55
N VAL A 14 -4.21 38.21 6.35
CA VAL A 14 -5.57 38.54 5.93
C VAL A 14 -5.70 40.06 5.80
N ARG A 15 -6.35 40.53 4.73
CA ARG A 15 -6.72 41.95 4.57
C ARG A 15 -8.09 42.08 3.93
N HIS A 16 -8.80 43.14 4.28
CA HIS A 16 -9.99 43.55 3.55
C HIS A 16 -9.60 43.96 2.12
N TYR A 17 -10.46 43.67 1.14
CA TYR A 17 -10.20 43.99 -0.27
C TYR A 17 -10.13 45.51 -0.50
N SER A 18 -11.07 46.26 0.06
CA SER A 18 -11.01 47.73 0.11
C SER A 18 -9.99 48.21 1.15
N SER A 19 -9.22 49.24 0.78
CA SER A 19 -8.24 49.91 1.65
C SER A 19 -8.86 50.66 2.83
N THR A 20 -10.17 50.86 2.84
CA THR A 20 -10.91 51.57 3.90
C THR A 20 -11.94 50.69 4.61
N GLY A 21 -12.12 49.44 4.15
CA GLY A 21 -13.14 48.55 4.71
C GLY A 21 -12.68 47.86 5.98
N THR A 22 -13.61 47.68 6.92
CA THR A 22 -13.40 47.00 8.19
C THR A 22 -14.53 46.01 8.44
N GLY A 23 -14.24 44.91 9.12
CA GLY A 23 -15.23 43.93 9.52
C GLY A 23 -14.58 42.77 10.28
N PRO A 24 -15.34 42.02 11.09
CA PRO A 24 -14.82 40.84 11.75
C PRO A 24 -14.48 39.75 10.71
N TYR A 25 -13.51 38.91 11.04
CA TYR A 25 -13.20 37.70 10.29
C TYR A 25 -12.81 36.59 11.26
N THR A 26 -13.03 35.34 10.84
CA THR A 26 -12.51 34.16 11.51
C THR A 26 -11.55 33.46 10.55
N LEU A 27 -10.33 33.19 10.99
CA LEU A 27 -9.34 32.44 10.23
C LEU A 27 -9.35 30.99 10.72
N TYR A 28 -9.47 30.04 9.78
CA TYR A 28 -9.29 28.62 10.03
C TYR A 28 -8.00 28.17 9.37
N VAL A 29 -7.09 27.57 10.14
CA VAL A 29 -5.83 26.98 9.65
C VAL A 29 -5.85 25.51 10.03
N THR A 30 -5.72 24.63 9.04
CA THR A 30 -5.59 23.18 9.21
C THR A 30 -4.27 22.72 8.60
N THR A 31 -3.59 21.77 9.25
CA THR A 31 -2.38 21.11 8.75
C THR A 31 -2.75 19.66 8.48
N GLY A 32 -3.12 19.33 7.24
CA GLY A 32 -3.69 18.03 6.91
C GLY A 32 -5.07 17.83 7.55
N GLY A 33 -6.09 17.62 6.72
CA GLY A 33 -7.32 16.94 7.12
C GLY A 33 -8.29 17.64 8.08
N GLY A 34 -9.51 17.88 7.60
CA GLY A 34 -10.60 18.31 8.47
C GLY A 34 -11.18 17.14 9.26
N GLY A 35 -10.72 16.94 10.49
CA GLY A 35 -11.38 16.10 11.50
C GLY A 35 -10.69 14.78 11.80
N GLY A 36 -9.98 14.70 12.94
CA GLY A 36 -9.21 13.52 13.33
C GLY A 36 -7.73 13.64 12.99
N ALA A 37 -6.86 12.95 13.74
CA ALA A 37 -5.48 12.73 13.30
C ALA A 37 -5.53 11.67 12.20
N ASP A 38 -4.76 11.91 11.14
CA ASP A 38 -4.39 10.91 10.13
C ASP A 38 -4.02 9.58 10.78
N ASP A 39 -4.76 8.51 10.50
CA ASP A 39 -4.44 7.18 11.04
C ASP A 39 -3.33 6.48 10.25
N HIS A 40 -3.17 6.81 8.96
CA HIS A 40 -2.15 6.24 8.08
C HIS A 40 -1.64 7.26 7.05
N GLY A 41 -0.39 7.70 7.18
CA GLY A 41 0.14 8.76 6.33
C GLY A 41 0.12 8.50 4.81
N ASP A 42 -0.09 9.56 4.03
CA ASP A 42 -0.32 9.53 2.57
C ASP A 42 0.92 9.24 1.71
N THR A 43 2.10 9.38 2.30
CA THR A 43 3.37 9.34 1.59
C THR A 43 4.21 8.14 1.99
N PHE A 44 5.12 7.70 1.12
CA PHE A 44 6.07 6.62 1.44
C PHE A 44 6.87 6.87 2.73
N ALA A 45 7.17 8.13 3.04
CA ALA A 45 7.93 8.50 4.24
C ALA A 45 7.10 8.41 5.53
N GLN A 46 5.77 8.48 5.42
CA GLN A 46 4.82 8.42 6.53
C GLN A 46 4.02 7.11 6.53
N ALA A 47 4.33 6.22 5.58
CA ALA A 47 3.58 5.01 5.35
C ALA A 47 3.58 4.10 6.58
N THR A 48 2.44 3.49 6.85
CA THR A 48 2.34 2.46 7.88
C THR A 48 3.01 1.19 7.36
N VAL A 49 4.03 0.70 8.06
CA VAL A 49 4.70 -0.55 7.70
C VAL A 49 3.83 -1.70 8.16
N VAL A 50 3.48 -2.59 7.24
CA VAL A 50 2.60 -3.73 7.50
C VAL A 50 3.30 -5.03 7.11
N GLY A 51 2.93 -6.10 7.81
CA GLY A 51 3.41 -7.44 7.50
C GLY A 51 2.74 -8.02 6.27
N MET A 52 3.39 -9.01 5.68
CA MET A 52 2.81 -9.86 4.65
C MET A 52 1.75 -10.76 5.28
N ASN A 53 0.68 -11.11 4.54
CA ASN A 53 -0.42 -11.95 5.05
C ASN A 53 -1.08 -11.33 6.29
N SER A 54 -1.40 -10.03 6.21
CA SER A 54 -1.93 -9.25 7.33
C SER A 54 -3.26 -8.58 7.01
N VAL A 55 -4.00 -8.26 8.08
CA VAL A 55 -5.20 -7.43 8.02
C VAL A 55 -4.96 -6.19 8.86
N THR A 56 -5.07 -5.02 8.24
CA THR A 56 -4.85 -3.72 8.89
C THR A 56 -6.11 -2.87 8.75
N ALA A 57 -6.68 -2.45 9.87
CA ALA A 57 -7.80 -1.50 9.87
C ALA A 57 -7.29 -0.10 9.52
N GLY A 58 -8.08 0.65 8.74
CA GLY A 58 -7.81 2.05 8.43
C GLY A 58 -9.10 2.82 8.17
N ALA A 59 -9.01 4.14 8.05
CA ALA A 59 -10.15 4.98 7.74
C ALA A 59 -9.76 6.20 6.91
N ILE A 60 -10.48 6.40 5.82
CA ILE A 60 -10.43 7.65 5.06
C ILE A 60 -11.04 8.75 5.95
N ASN A 61 -10.21 9.52 6.63
CA ASN A 61 -10.57 10.43 7.70
C ASN A 61 -11.22 11.72 7.17
N TRP A 62 -10.83 12.17 5.98
CA TRP A 62 -11.45 13.30 5.28
C TRP A 62 -11.56 13.07 3.78
N GLY A 63 -12.38 13.90 3.11
CA GLY A 63 -12.49 13.86 1.66
C GLY A 63 -11.13 14.10 0.99
N GLY A 64 -10.70 13.12 0.18
CA GLY A 64 -9.43 13.16 -0.55
C GLY A 64 -8.23 12.68 0.26
N ASP A 65 -8.48 12.14 1.45
CA ASP A 65 -7.49 11.39 2.23
C ASP A 65 -7.00 10.14 1.49
N VAL A 66 -5.74 9.80 1.73
CA VAL A 66 -5.05 8.68 1.09
C VAL A 66 -4.14 8.05 2.12
N ASP A 67 -4.29 6.74 2.32
CA ASP A 67 -3.49 5.98 3.28
C ASP A 67 -2.42 5.20 2.52
N CYS A 68 -1.14 5.31 2.89
CA CYS A 68 -0.05 4.54 2.30
C CYS A 68 0.42 3.44 3.25
N PHE A 69 0.34 2.19 2.79
CA PHE A 69 0.83 1.01 3.51
C PHE A 69 2.07 0.46 2.83
N ARG A 70 3.18 0.44 3.55
CA ARG A 70 4.47 -0.03 3.03
C ARG A 70 4.67 -1.50 3.34
N VAL A 71 5.06 -2.25 2.31
CA VAL A 71 5.55 -3.63 2.40
C VAL A 71 6.96 -3.74 1.85
N ASP A 72 7.75 -4.63 2.46
CA ASP A 72 9.11 -4.96 2.02
C ASP A 72 9.15 -6.44 1.62
N LEU A 73 9.42 -6.70 0.35
CA LEU A 73 9.55 -8.03 -0.23
C LEU A 73 11.02 -8.43 -0.25
N SER A 74 11.36 -9.54 0.41
CA SER A 74 12.72 -10.11 0.39
C SER A 74 12.98 -10.98 -0.84
N ALA A 75 11.93 -11.45 -1.52
CA ALA A 75 11.99 -12.32 -2.69
C ALA A 75 10.85 -11.98 -3.66
N PRO A 76 10.96 -12.40 -4.94
CA PRO A 76 9.85 -12.31 -5.88
C PRO A 76 8.63 -13.12 -5.42
N GLY A 77 7.45 -12.70 -5.87
CA GLY A 77 6.21 -13.40 -5.60
C GLY A 77 4.98 -12.61 -6.03
N THR A 78 3.82 -13.16 -5.74
CA THR A 78 2.53 -12.53 -6.06
C THR A 78 1.97 -11.84 -4.84
N LEU A 79 1.77 -10.52 -4.91
CA LEU A 79 1.03 -9.74 -3.93
C LEU A 79 -0.42 -9.60 -4.37
N THR A 80 -1.35 -9.96 -3.48
CA THR A 80 -2.76 -9.63 -3.58
C THR A 80 -3.12 -8.63 -2.49
N ALA A 81 -3.73 -7.52 -2.87
CA ALA A 81 -4.20 -6.49 -1.95
C ALA A 81 -5.66 -6.16 -2.23
N TYR A 82 -6.47 -6.14 -1.19
CA TYR A 82 -7.89 -5.79 -1.30
C TYR A 82 -8.40 -5.22 0.02
N THR A 83 -9.54 -4.55 -0.04
CA THR A 83 -10.22 -4.04 1.16
C THR A 83 -11.55 -4.72 1.37
N THR A 84 -11.98 -4.77 2.64
CA THR A 84 -13.34 -5.15 3.02
C THR A 84 -13.98 -4.07 3.89
N GLY A 85 -15.31 -4.10 3.93
CA GLY A 85 -16.13 -3.09 4.61
C GLY A 85 -17.12 -2.42 3.65
N SER A 86 -17.79 -1.38 4.14
CA SER A 86 -18.83 -0.67 3.37
C SER A 86 -18.32 0.56 2.61
N THR A 87 -17.02 0.89 2.75
CA THR A 87 -16.42 2.05 2.10
C THR A 87 -16.07 1.71 0.66
N ASP A 88 -16.41 2.59 -0.27
CA ASP A 88 -16.09 2.45 -1.70
C ASP A 88 -14.66 2.93 -1.94
N THR A 89 -13.73 1.98 -1.91
CA THR A 89 -12.29 2.23 -1.86
C THR A 89 -11.64 2.05 -3.22
N TYR A 90 -10.72 2.95 -3.56
CA TYR A 90 -9.86 2.88 -4.72
C TYR A 90 -8.42 2.59 -4.28
N GLY A 91 -7.91 1.41 -4.63
CA GLY A 91 -6.55 0.97 -4.34
C GLY A 91 -5.56 1.22 -5.48
N TYR A 92 -4.31 1.49 -5.11
CA TYR A 92 -3.17 1.63 -6.01
C TYR A 92 -1.96 0.88 -5.46
N LEU A 93 -1.10 0.40 -6.35
CA LEU A 93 0.19 -0.18 -6.02
C LEU A 93 1.30 0.66 -6.64
N TYR A 94 2.27 1.07 -5.83
CA TYR A 94 3.42 1.86 -6.24
C TYR A 94 4.73 1.16 -5.86
N ASP A 95 5.75 1.26 -6.71
CA ASP A 95 7.13 0.94 -6.34
C ASP A 95 7.78 2.05 -5.49
N ALA A 96 8.96 1.79 -4.93
CA ALA A 96 9.73 2.75 -4.14
C ALA A 96 10.15 4.03 -4.91
N ALA A 97 10.16 3.99 -6.24
CA ALA A 97 10.45 5.16 -7.08
C ALA A 97 9.20 6.05 -7.29
N GLY A 98 8.03 5.60 -6.84
CA GLY A 98 6.75 6.29 -7.03
C GLY A 98 6.08 5.97 -8.38
N THR A 99 6.54 4.95 -9.08
CA THR A 99 5.87 4.45 -10.29
C THR A 99 4.63 3.65 -9.89
N GLN A 100 3.47 4.01 -10.44
CA GLN A 100 2.26 3.22 -10.27
C GLN A 100 2.33 1.94 -11.10
N LEU A 101 2.22 0.79 -10.44
CA LEU A 101 2.28 -0.53 -11.07
C LEU A 101 0.88 -1.09 -11.39
N ALA A 102 -0.07 -0.87 -10.48
CA ALA A 102 -1.44 -1.36 -10.62
C ALA A 102 -2.42 -0.44 -9.87
N TYR A 103 -3.70 -0.54 -10.22
CA TYR A 103 -4.77 0.15 -9.52
C TYR A 103 -6.11 -0.52 -9.81
N ASN A 104 -7.05 -0.40 -8.87
CA ASN A 104 -8.41 -0.92 -9.02
C ASN A 104 -9.38 -0.24 -8.04
N ASP A 105 -10.65 -0.16 -8.39
CA ASP A 105 -11.74 0.42 -7.59
C ASP A 105 -12.83 -0.60 -7.22
N ASP A 106 -13.33 -1.41 -8.16
CA ASP A 106 -14.54 -2.23 -7.92
C ASP A 106 -14.36 -3.73 -8.23
N ALA A 107 -13.17 -4.31 -8.04
CA ALA A 107 -12.94 -5.75 -8.25
C ALA A 107 -13.02 -6.61 -6.98
N GLY A 108 -13.28 -6.01 -5.81
CA GLY A 108 -13.36 -6.69 -4.51
C GLY A 108 -14.78 -6.94 -4.00
N GLU A 109 -14.91 -7.09 -2.68
CA GLU A 109 -16.21 -7.24 -2.04
C GLU A 109 -17.02 -5.93 -2.14
N GLY A 110 -18.18 -5.96 -2.78
CA GLY A 110 -19.01 -4.76 -2.94
C GLY A 110 -18.38 -3.75 -3.91
N LEU A 111 -18.01 -2.58 -3.40
CA LEU A 111 -17.34 -1.50 -4.14
C LEU A 111 -15.90 -1.30 -3.63
N ASN A 112 -15.31 -2.36 -3.08
CA ASN A 112 -13.92 -2.31 -2.62
C ASN A 112 -12.98 -2.68 -3.77
N PHE A 113 -11.74 -2.21 -3.70
CA PHE A 113 -10.74 -2.61 -4.68
C PHE A 113 -10.27 -4.03 -4.43
N HIS A 114 -9.80 -4.66 -5.51
CA HIS A 114 -8.98 -5.86 -5.43
C HIS A 114 -7.93 -5.79 -6.52
N LEU A 115 -6.66 -5.95 -6.15
CA LEU A 115 -5.54 -5.94 -7.08
C LEU A 115 -4.58 -7.09 -6.79
N THR A 116 -4.00 -7.63 -7.84
CA THR A 116 -2.98 -8.68 -7.76
C THR A 116 -1.83 -8.32 -8.70
N GLY A 117 -0.59 -8.53 -8.28
CA GLY A 117 0.60 -8.27 -9.08
C GLY A 117 1.76 -9.18 -8.72
N VAL A 118 2.47 -9.64 -9.75
CA VAL A 118 3.77 -10.33 -9.59
C VAL A 118 4.84 -9.25 -9.41
N LEU A 119 5.52 -9.31 -8.27
CA LEU A 119 6.51 -8.33 -7.84
C LEU A 119 7.85 -9.01 -7.62
N THR A 120 8.92 -8.27 -7.84
CA THR A 120 10.27 -8.68 -7.47
C THR A 120 10.55 -8.30 -6.02
N ALA A 121 11.68 -8.75 -5.47
CA ALA A 121 12.17 -8.23 -4.19
C ALA A 121 12.30 -6.69 -4.26
N GLY A 122 11.88 -6.01 -3.20
CA GLY A 122 11.83 -4.54 -3.16
C GLY A 122 10.82 -3.99 -2.17
N THR A 123 10.75 -2.66 -2.10
CA THR A 123 9.80 -1.94 -1.26
C THR A 123 8.67 -1.38 -2.10
N TYR A 124 7.44 -1.55 -1.63
CA TYR A 124 6.22 -1.12 -2.32
C TYR A 124 5.28 -0.38 -1.36
N CYS A 125 4.42 0.47 -1.91
CA CYS A 125 3.30 1.06 -1.17
C CYS A 125 1.98 0.69 -1.84
N VAL A 126 1.08 0.12 -1.04
CA VAL A 126 -0.35 0.03 -1.37
C VAL A 126 -1.02 1.28 -0.85
N LYS A 127 -1.57 2.10 -1.75
CA LYS A 127 -2.33 3.29 -1.38
C LYS A 127 -3.82 3.00 -1.43
N VAL A 128 -4.53 3.40 -0.39
CA VAL A 128 -5.99 3.29 -0.30
C VAL A 128 -6.57 4.69 -0.21
N ARG A 129 -7.62 4.96 -0.99
CA ARG A 129 -8.43 6.18 -0.82
C ARG A 129 -9.89 5.84 -1.05
N HIS A 130 -10.79 6.76 -0.77
CA HIS A 130 -12.16 6.61 -1.26
C HIS A 130 -12.21 6.92 -2.77
N TRP A 131 -13.05 6.19 -3.53
CA TRP A 131 -13.39 6.52 -4.93
C TRP A 131 -13.81 8.00 -5.12
N SER A 132 -14.69 8.49 -4.24
CA SER A 132 -15.13 9.88 -4.20
C SER A 132 -14.14 10.74 -3.42
N ALA A 133 -13.68 11.82 -4.06
CA ALA A 133 -12.74 12.78 -3.47
C ALA A 133 -13.28 13.59 -2.28
N SER A 134 -14.56 13.44 -1.91
CA SER A 134 -15.17 14.16 -0.78
C SER A 134 -15.75 13.24 0.29
N SER A 135 -15.66 11.93 0.09
CA SER A 135 -16.26 10.94 0.99
C SER A 135 -15.21 10.34 1.93
N THR A 136 -15.69 9.76 3.02
CA THR A 136 -14.91 9.20 4.13
C THR A 136 -15.47 7.85 4.53
N GLY A 137 -14.69 7.03 5.23
CA GLY A 137 -15.19 5.76 5.75
C GLY A 137 -14.08 4.82 6.21
N ALA A 138 -14.44 3.90 7.11
CA ALA A 138 -13.53 2.88 7.62
C ALA A 138 -13.47 1.66 6.68
N TYR A 139 -12.34 0.97 6.66
CA TYR A 139 -12.11 -0.24 5.89
C TYR A 139 -11.10 -1.15 6.61
N ASN A 140 -10.97 -2.39 6.13
CA ASN A 140 -9.86 -3.28 6.51
C ASN A 140 -9.08 -3.64 5.25
N LEU A 141 -7.79 -3.33 5.23
CA LEU A 141 -6.86 -3.73 4.18
C LEU A 141 -6.36 -5.15 4.47
N HIS A 142 -6.51 -6.03 3.49
CA HIS A 142 -5.93 -7.36 3.47
C HIS A 142 -4.78 -7.37 2.48
N LEU A 143 -3.62 -7.85 2.93
CA LEU A 143 -2.46 -8.11 2.09
C LEU A 143 -2.13 -9.58 2.18
N GLU A 144 -2.09 -10.25 1.05
CA GLU A 144 -1.72 -11.65 0.91
C GLU A 144 -0.52 -11.75 -0.02
N PHE A 145 0.44 -12.61 0.33
CA PHE A 145 1.62 -12.82 -0.49
C PHE A 145 1.97 -14.29 -0.61
N GLN A 146 2.23 -14.68 -1.84
CA GLN A 146 2.70 -16.01 -2.21
C GLN A 146 4.07 -15.87 -2.85
N HIS A 147 5.07 -16.52 -2.26
CA HIS A 147 6.38 -16.64 -2.88
C HIS A 147 6.27 -17.42 -4.20
N LEU A 148 7.16 -17.13 -5.15
CA LEU A 148 7.24 -17.90 -6.39
C LEU A 148 7.89 -19.27 -6.10
N ASP A 149 7.26 -20.31 -6.63
CA ASP A 149 7.66 -21.72 -6.59
C ASP A 149 7.31 -22.25 -8.00
N SER A 150 8.32 -22.25 -8.87
CA SER A 150 8.16 -22.33 -10.32
C SER A 150 7.93 -23.76 -10.81
N ASP A 151 8.37 -24.78 -10.07
CA ASP A 151 8.16 -26.19 -10.38
C ASP A 151 7.16 -26.90 -9.45
N GLY A 152 6.79 -26.28 -8.32
CA GLY A 152 5.77 -26.74 -7.40
C GLY A 152 6.22 -27.85 -6.46
N ASP A 153 7.53 -27.98 -6.22
CA ASP A 153 8.10 -29.02 -5.37
C ASP A 153 8.01 -28.69 -3.85
N GLY A 154 7.74 -27.41 -3.54
CA GLY A 154 7.57 -26.90 -2.19
C GLY A 154 8.70 -26.00 -1.69
N LEU A 155 9.82 -25.91 -2.42
CA LEU A 155 10.80 -24.86 -2.28
C LEU A 155 10.41 -23.66 -3.14
N THR A 156 10.68 -22.46 -2.64
CA THR A 156 10.51 -21.26 -3.45
C THR A 156 11.71 -21.07 -4.37
N ASP A 157 11.54 -20.41 -5.53
CA ASP A 157 12.64 -20.10 -6.46
C ASP A 157 13.83 -19.41 -5.75
N ALA A 158 13.54 -18.67 -4.67
CA ALA A 158 14.55 -18.00 -3.85
C ALA A 158 15.30 -18.96 -2.91
N GLU A 159 14.64 -19.99 -2.39
CA GLU A 159 15.26 -21.05 -1.60
C GLU A 159 16.12 -21.95 -2.48
N GLU A 160 15.64 -22.33 -3.64
CA GLU A 160 16.37 -23.14 -4.62
C GLU A 160 17.64 -22.45 -5.10
N ALA A 161 17.56 -21.15 -5.40
CA ALA A 161 18.73 -20.35 -5.72
C ALA A 161 19.79 -20.31 -4.59
N LEU A 162 19.39 -20.48 -3.33
CA LEU A 162 20.30 -20.56 -2.19
C LEU A 162 20.88 -21.97 -1.99
N LEU A 163 20.10 -23.01 -2.32
CA LEU A 163 20.51 -24.40 -2.26
C LEU A 163 21.38 -24.81 -3.47
N GLY A 164 21.25 -24.10 -4.58
CA GLY A 164 21.94 -24.39 -5.83
C GLY A 164 21.21 -25.39 -6.72
N THR A 165 19.90 -25.56 -6.51
CA THR A 165 18.98 -26.36 -7.33
C THR A 165 18.38 -25.51 -8.47
N ASP A 166 17.72 -26.14 -9.44
CA ASP A 166 17.09 -25.49 -10.61
C ASP A 166 15.61 -25.18 -10.34
N PRO A 167 15.20 -23.90 -10.24
CA PRO A 167 13.80 -23.51 -9.98
C PRO A 167 12.71 -24.00 -10.92
N PHE A 168 13.10 -24.67 -12.00
CA PHE A 168 12.17 -25.19 -13.00
C PHE A 168 12.21 -26.72 -13.09
N ASP A 169 12.90 -27.39 -12.16
CA ASP A 169 13.08 -28.83 -12.14
C ASP A 169 12.99 -29.38 -10.71
N PRO A 170 11.89 -30.08 -10.35
CA PRO A 170 11.62 -30.45 -8.96
C PRO A 170 12.60 -31.51 -8.40
N ASP A 171 13.48 -32.08 -9.22
CA ASP A 171 14.50 -33.09 -8.89
C ASP A 171 15.77 -32.74 -9.69
N SER A 172 16.55 -31.79 -9.18
CA SER A 172 17.61 -31.12 -9.94
C SER A 172 18.76 -32.04 -10.38
N ASP A 173 18.94 -33.20 -9.73
CA ASP A 173 19.98 -34.17 -10.06
C ASP A 173 19.45 -35.49 -10.65
N ASP A 174 18.15 -35.56 -10.93
CA ASP A 174 17.42 -36.66 -11.55
C ASP A 174 17.57 -38.00 -10.78
N ASP A 175 17.70 -37.97 -9.45
CA ASP A 175 17.92 -39.17 -8.62
C ASP A 175 16.63 -39.86 -8.13
N GLY A 176 15.49 -39.18 -8.27
CA GLY A 176 14.16 -39.64 -7.90
C GLY A 176 13.65 -39.13 -6.56
N LEU A 177 14.38 -38.23 -5.89
CA LEU A 177 13.93 -37.43 -4.75
C LEU A 177 13.75 -35.99 -5.20
N SER A 178 12.66 -35.33 -4.76
CA SER A 178 12.53 -33.90 -5.07
C SER A 178 13.56 -33.07 -4.29
N ASP A 179 13.92 -31.89 -4.76
CA ASP A 179 14.87 -31.00 -4.08
C ASP A 179 14.39 -30.68 -2.64
N GLN A 180 13.09 -30.44 -2.45
CA GLN A 180 12.45 -30.33 -1.14
C GLN A 180 12.62 -31.60 -0.30
N GLU A 181 12.48 -32.81 -0.86
CA GLU A 181 12.68 -34.06 -0.13
C GLU A 181 14.15 -34.24 0.29
N GLU A 182 15.10 -33.87 -0.56
CA GLU A 182 16.53 -33.93 -0.26
C GLU A 182 16.90 -33.04 0.94
N THR A 183 16.30 -31.83 1.05
CA THR A 183 16.54 -30.95 2.21
C THR A 183 16.11 -31.56 3.54
N LEU A 184 15.19 -32.53 3.52
CA LEU A 184 14.72 -33.25 4.70
C LEU A 184 15.58 -34.49 5.02
N LEU A 185 16.36 -34.99 4.05
CA LEU A 185 17.15 -36.22 4.14
C LEU A 185 18.63 -35.96 4.45
N GLY A 186 19.19 -34.81 4.05
CA GLY A 186 20.52 -34.32 4.44
C GLY A 186 21.70 -35.15 3.94
#